data_AF-A0A392T2V0-F1
#
_entry.id   AF-A0A392T2V0-F1
#
_cell.length_a   1.000
_cell.length_b   1.000
_cell.length_c   1.000
_cell.angle_alpha   90.00
_cell.angle_beta   90.00
_cell.angle_gamma   90.00
#
_symmetry.space_group_name_H-M   'P 1'
#
loop_
_entity.id
_entity.type
_entity.pdbx_description
1 polymer ?
#
loop_
_entity_poly.entity_id
_entity_poly.type
_entity_poly.pdbx_seq_one_letter_code
_entity_poly.pdbx_strand_id
1 'polypeptide(L)' 'MFPPVFGGFRKAATDIEYGGYIIPKGWQIFWVTSMTHMDNNIFPEPSKFDPSRFENQ' A
#
# COMPACT_ATOMS: atom_id res chain seq x y z
N MET A 1 -13.09 -10.19 2.03
CA MET A 1 -12.14 -10.00 3.14
C MET A 1 -12.14 -8.51 3.50
N PHE A 2 -12.42 -8.14 4.74
CA PHE A 2 -12.42 -6.73 5.18
C PHE A 2 -11.15 -6.45 5.99
N PRO A 3 -10.34 -5.45 5.63
CA PRO A 3 -9.10 -5.18 6.33
C PRO A 3 -9.39 -4.55 7.71
N PRO A 4 -8.72 -4.99 8.79
CA PRO A 4 -8.91 -4.40 10.12
C PRO A 4 -8.38 -2.95 10.20
N VAL A 5 -7.44 -2.60 9.31
CA VAL A 5 -6.90 -1.25 9.16
C VAL A 5 -6.95 -0.86 7.69
N PHE A 6 -7.61 0.26 7.39
CA PHE A 6 -7.74 0.75 6.02
C PHE A 6 -6.45 1.45 5.53
N GLY A 7 -5.81 2.21 6.41
CA GLY A 7 -4.70 3.08 6.05
C GLY A 7 -4.20 3.89 7.24
N GLY A 8 -3.27 4.80 6.98
CA GLY A 8 -2.73 5.68 8.00
C GLY A 8 -2.08 6.93 7.43
N PHE A 9 -1.88 7.91 8.31
CA PHE A 9 -1.20 9.15 7.95
C PHE A 9 0.29 9.12 8.31
N ARG A 10 1.09 9.79 7.48
CA ARG A 10 2.50 10.12 7.69
C ARG A 10 2.73 11.57 7.27
N LYS A 11 3.85 12.14 7.72
CA LYS A 11 4.31 13.46 7.28
C LYS A 11 5.66 13.31 6.62
N ALA A 12 5.83 13.90 5.44
CA ALA A 12 7.10 13.92 4.74
C ALA A 12 8.15 14.68 5.58
N ALA A 13 9.21 14.00 6.01
CA ALA A 13 10.27 14.61 6.82
C ALA A 13 11.24 15.46 5.99
N THR A 14 11.32 15.18 4.70
CA THR A 14 12.12 15.85 3.67
C THR A 14 11.33 15.83 2.36
N ASP A 15 11.81 16.55 1.34
CA ASP A 15 11.32 16.39 -0.02
C ASP A 15 11.63 14.97 -0.51
N ILE A 16 10.66 14.33 -1.15
CA ILE A 16 10.75 12.95 -1.65
C ILE A 16 10.51 12.95 -3.15
N GLU A 17 11.47 12.44 -3.93
CA GLU A 17 11.28 12.15 -5.34
C GLU A 17 10.71 10.73 -5.51
N TYR A 18 9.55 10.61 -6.14
CA TYR A 18 8.89 9.32 -6.38
C TYR A 18 8.10 9.33 -7.69
N GLY A 19 8.39 8.38 -8.58
CA GLY A 19 7.64 8.21 -9.83
C GLY A 19 7.64 9.43 -10.76
N GLY A 20 8.70 10.26 -10.71
CA GLY A 20 8.79 11.52 -11.46
C GLY A 20 8.10 12.72 -10.79
N TYR A 21 7.55 12.54 -9.59
CA TYR A 21 6.94 13.60 -8.78
C TYR A 21 7.82 13.98 -7.60
N ILE A 22 7.70 15.22 -7.14
CA ILE A 22 8.28 15.69 -5.88
C ILE A 22 7.15 15.82 -4.85
N ILE A 23 7.25 15.10 -3.73
CA ILE A 23 6.40 15.25 -2.55
C ILE A 23 7.14 16.15 -1.56
N PRO A 24 6.70 17.40 -1.35
CA PRO A 24 7.42 18.34 -0.51
C PRO A 24 7.45 17.95 0.98
N LYS A 25 8.54 18.34 1.64
CA LYS A 25 8.69 18.28 3.09
C LYS A 25 7.49 18.91 3.77
N GLY A 26 6.97 18.21 4.75
CA GLY A 26 5.84 18.64 5.57
C GLY A 26 4.47 18.24 5.03
N TRP A 27 4.37 17.74 3.79
CA TRP A 27 3.10 17.22 3.28
C TRP A 27 2.63 16.00 4.08
N GLN A 28 1.31 15.93 4.28
CA GLN A 28 0.67 14.76 4.88
C GLN A 28 0.40 13.73 3.78
N ILE A 29 0.88 12.52 4.00
CA ILE A 29 0.73 11.38 3.10
C ILE A 29 -0.24 10.41 3.77
N PHE A 30 -1.27 10.00 3.02
CA PHE A 30 -2.18 8.95 3.44
C PHE A 30 -1.88 7.69 2.64
N TRP A 31 -1.50 6.61 3.32
CA TRP A 31 -1.28 5.32 2.70
C TRP A 31 -2.49 4.41 2.91
N VAL A 32 -2.79 3.57 1.91
CA VAL A 32 -3.96 2.68 1.90
C VAL A 32 -3.52 1.23 1.67
N THR A 33 -3.40 0.45 2.74
CA THR A 33 -2.95 -0.96 2.65
C THR A 33 -3.92 -1.83 1.88
N SER A 34 -5.21 -1.54 1.98
CA SER A 34 -6.24 -2.34 1.31
C SER A 34 -6.09 -2.31 -0.22
N MET A 35 -5.65 -1.19 -0.79
CA MET A 35 -5.40 -1.10 -2.23
C MET A 35 -4.18 -1.93 -2.64
N THR A 36 -3.10 -1.89 -1.86
CA THR A 36 -1.91 -2.72 -2.11
C THR A 36 -2.23 -4.22 -2.04
N HIS A 37 -3.00 -4.66 -1.04
CA HIS A 37 -3.43 -6.07 -0.94
C HIS A 37 -4.34 -6.51 -2.09
N MET A 38 -5.00 -5.57 -2.77
CA MET A 38 -5.91 -5.83 -3.88
C MET A 38 -5.26 -5.64 -5.27
N ASP A 39 -3.96 -5.34 -5.32
CA ASP A 39 -3.23 -5.20 -6.58
C ASP A 39 -2.88 -6.58 -7.17
N ASN A 40 -3.42 -6.88 -8.35
CA ASN A 40 -3.16 -8.14 -9.07
C ASN A 40 -1.69 -8.32 -9.48
N ASN A 41 -0.91 -7.24 -9.58
CA ASN A 41 0.51 -7.31 -9.89
C ASN A 41 1.35 -7.76 -8.68
N ILE A 42 0.80 -7.64 -7.48
CA ILE A 42 1.45 -8.06 -6.22
C ILE A 42 0.89 -9.41 -5.78
N PHE A 43 -0.44 -9.54 -5.76
CA PHE A 43 -1.15 -10.75 -5.36
C PHE A 43 -2.09 -11.20 -6.48
N PRO A 44 -1.77 -12.28 -7.22
CA PRO A 44 -2.68 -12.85 -8.21
C PRO A 44 -4.02 -13.27 -7.57
N GLU A 45 -5.13 -13.02 -8.26
CA GLU A 45 -6.49 -13.27 -7.76
C GLU A 45 -6.72 -12.73 -6.33
N PRO A 46 -6.49 -11.43 -6.06
CA PRO A 46 -6.39 -10.91 -4.71
C PRO A 46 -7.73 -10.98 -3.95
N SER A 47 -8.85 -11.01 -4.66
CA SER A 47 -10.20 -11.17 -4.10
C SER A 47 -10.50 -12.60 -3.63
N LYS A 48 -9.76 -13.61 -4.08
CA LYS A 48 -9.93 -15.01 -3.70
C LYS A 48 -9.22 -15.28 -2.39
N PHE A 49 -9.90 -15.95 -1.46
CA PHE A 49 -9.24 -16.47 -0.26
C PHE A 49 -8.42 -17.71 -0.65
N ASP A 50 -7.11 -17.60 -0.55
CA ASP A 50 -6.17 -18.68 -0.80
C ASP A 50 -5.26 -18.83 0.42
N PRO A 51 -5.45 -19.87 1.26
CA PRO A 51 -4.67 -20.06 2.48
C PRO A 51 -3.20 -20.39 2.20
N SER A 52 -2.85 -20.93 1.03
CA SER A 52 -1.45 -21.26 0.68
C SER A 52 -0.70 -20.10 0.03
N ARG A 53 -1.35 -18.94 -0.16
CA ARG A 53 -0.80 -17.76 -0.85
C ARG A 53 0.60 -17.36 -0.41
N PHE A 54 0.92 -17.57 0.86
CA PHE A 54 2.18 -17.15 1.48
C PHE A 54 3.18 -18.29 1.70
N GLU A 55 2.87 -19.52 1.29
CA GLU A 55 3.72 -20.70 1.61
C GLU A 55 5.09 -20.68 0.93
N ASN A 56 5.28 -19.88 -0.13
CA ASN A 56 6.51 -19.84 -0.93
C ASN A 56 7.07 -18.41 -1.14
N GLN A 57 6.70 -17.45 -0.28
CA GLN A 57 7.25 -16.08 -0.31
C GLN A 57 8.50 -15.93 0.56
#